data_AF-A0A9N9XAT5-F1
#
_entry.id   AF-A0A9N9XAT5-F1
#
_cell.length_a   1.000
_cell.length_b   1.000
_cell.length_c   1.000
_cell.angle_alpha   90.00
_cell.angle_beta   90.00
_cell.angle_gamma   90.00
#
_symmetry.space_group_name_H-M   'P 1'
#
loop_
_entity.id
_entity.type
_entity.pdbx_description
1 polymer ?
#
loop_
_entity_poly.entity_id
_entity_poly.type
_entity_poly.pdbx_seq_one_letter_code
_entity_poly.pdbx_strand_id
1 'polypeptide(L)'
;MKISEQQIGDGFPKMVCYYPIVQSERSLALITRAERFLEIAGQFTKETFISWVEVVPTQIEINLKENLLRRDSRTKELYLNFSPELSAILREVHYLKLMQEPDIPEVVLKLDEKNELYQQYITNLNSTVTWYNKIKKTAKDVEFNLIANEVKDIDKMITVGEENLNWESEALWEYMIKLHTLVGNLQGHLQKCQNNLNEIKNILVPFARQPLFERKDGRKDTFLAIDERTEKLEKRKTDIKVATDRILQLLEENMNLFQMTDKQENEKWIQYIDHIDVVVESYLYQSVGCSLGYIIEHMDPGNNLPPLFESQLKLMEPDIVFIPSLDSSDPEGLKSLITGLINDAVETSAIVKRFSKIKTVSYKEEIEANQDIVDIKNDILSNIDKVIEESYEFCDNYQTYSYLWLDDREQYLDQFLTYGRQLNNEELDYLGMNDPLAPKPSPPKMEHFREQIDNFENLSNQVETIKEAEIFNNWFKVDVRPFKQALLNTIRKWGNMFKDHLVTTVTTSLCDLSNFIR
;
A
#
# COMPACT_ATOMS: atom_id res chain seq x y z
N MET A 1 58.48 -10.82 -22.16
CA MET A 1 59.89 -10.61 -22.55
C MET A 1 60.77 -11.76 -22.08
N LYS A 2 60.86 -12.07 -20.78
CA LYS A 2 61.60 -13.25 -20.31
C LYS A 2 61.04 -14.60 -20.77
N ILE A 3 59.72 -14.77 -20.86
CA ILE A 3 59.11 -16.01 -21.44
C ILE A 3 59.53 -16.19 -22.90
N SER A 4 59.59 -15.10 -23.68
CA SER A 4 60.07 -15.14 -25.07
C SER A 4 61.59 -15.36 -25.15
N GLU A 5 62.38 -14.81 -24.23
CA GLU A 5 63.82 -15.10 -24.12
C GLU A 5 64.09 -16.55 -23.71
N GLN A 6 63.28 -17.12 -22.81
CA GLN A 6 63.39 -18.50 -22.35
C GLN A 6 62.89 -19.48 -23.42
N GLN A 7 61.83 -19.16 -24.16
CA GLN A 7 61.36 -19.95 -25.30
C GLN A 7 62.35 -19.94 -26.48
N ILE A 8 62.99 -18.79 -26.74
CA ILE A 8 64.05 -18.68 -27.76
C ILE A 8 65.32 -19.36 -27.23
N GLY A 9 65.70 -19.14 -25.97
CA GLY A 9 66.86 -19.71 -25.30
C GLY A 9 66.81 -21.22 -25.08
N ASP A 10 65.62 -21.80 -24.85
CA ASP A 10 65.42 -23.27 -24.72
C ASP A 10 65.16 -23.94 -26.08
N GLY A 11 64.58 -23.20 -27.05
CA GLY A 11 64.25 -23.69 -28.37
C GLY A 11 65.44 -23.72 -29.33
N PHE A 12 66.34 -22.73 -29.26
CA PHE A 12 67.49 -22.62 -30.16
C PHE A 12 68.57 -23.71 -29.96
N PRO A 13 69.03 -24.02 -28.73
CA PRO A 13 70.07 -25.04 -28.52
C PRO A 13 69.61 -26.45 -28.94
N LYS A 14 68.31 -26.74 -28.80
CA LYS A 14 67.73 -28.03 -29.21
C LYS A 14 67.66 -28.20 -30.73
N MET A 15 67.53 -27.12 -31.50
CA MET A 15 67.53 -27.17 -32.97
C MET A 15 68.95 -27.31 -33.55
N VAL A 16 69.95 -26.70 -32.92
CA VAL A 16 71.34 -26.67 -33.41
C VAL A 16 72.02 -28.05 -33.38
N CYS A 17 71.62 -28.94 -32.47
CA CYS A 17 72.25 -30.25 -32.31
C CYS A 17 71.72 -31.38 -33.21
N TYR A 18 70.59 -31.21 -33.92
CA TYR A 18 69.89 -32.34 -34.56
C TYR A 18 69.61 -32.24 -36.08
N TYR A 19 69.84 -31.09 -36.75
CA TYR A 19 69.44 -30.94 -38.16
C TYR A 19 70.55 -30.33 -39.08
N PRO A 20 70.91 -30.99 -40.22
CA PRO A 20 71.93 -30.49 -41.16
C PRO A 20 71.60 -29.15 -41.85
N ILE A 21 70.32 -28.77 -41.87
CA ILE A 21 69.83 -27.48 -42.41
C ILE A 21 70.39 -26.28 -41.63
N VAL A 22 70.88 -26.49 -40.41
CA VAL A 22 71.34 -25.41 -39.51
C VAL A 22 72.72 -24.86 -39.90
N GLN A 23 73.45 -25.53 -40.81
CA GLN A 23 74.75 -25.09 -41.34
C GLN A 23 74.65 -24.27 -42.64
N SER A 24 73.44 -24.03 -43.17
CA SER A 24 73.27 -23.15 -44.33
C SER A 24 73.57 -21.69 -43.95
N GLU A 25 74.06 -20.89 -44.89
CA GLU A 25 74.38 -19.46 -44.70
C GLU A 25 73.17 -18.67 -44.16
N ARG A 26 71.95 -19.06 -44.58
CA ARG A 26 70.69 -18.48 -44.12
C ARG A 26 70.36 -18.86 -42.66
N SER A 27 70.69 -20.07 -42.24
CA SER A 27 70.45 -20.57 -40.88
C SER A 27 71.42 -19.96 -39.87
N LEU A 28 72.71 -19.83 -40.25
CA LEU A 28 73.72 -19.13 -39.44
C LEU A 28 73.35 -17.65 -39.27
N ALA A 29 72.90 -16.97 -40.33
CA ALA A 29 72.42 -15.60 -40.24
C ALA A 29 71.19 -15.44 -39.32
N LEU A 30 70.29 -16.43 -39.26
CA LEU A 30 69.15 -16.45 -38.33
C LEU A 30 69.59 -16.68 -36.88
N ILE A 31 70.58 -17.54 -36.63
CA ILE A 31 71.18 -17.77 -35.30
C ILE A 31 71.84 -16.49 -34.80
N THR A 32 72.71 -15.87 -35.60
CA THR A 32 73.36 -14.61 -35.21
C THR A 32 72.34 -13.50 -34.95
N ARG A 33 71.22 -13.46 -35.69
CA ARG A 33 70.13 -12.51 -35.44
C ARG A 33 69.39 -12.81 -34.13
N ALA A 34 69.17 -14.08 -33.79
CA ALA A 34 68.52 -14.49 -32.56
C ALA A 34 69.42 -14.25 -31.34
N GLU A 35 70.71 -14.56 -31.43
CA GLU A 35 71.72 -14.24 -30.40
C GLU A 35 71.79 -12.74 -30.16
N ARG A 36 71.86 -11.93 -31.23
CA ARG A 36 71.81 -10.47 -31.14
C ARG A 36 70.51 -9.97 -30.51
N PHE A 37 69.38 -10.59 -30.80
CA PHE A 37 68.11 -10.24 -30.16
C PHE A 37 68.10 -10.58 -28.67
N LEU A 38 68.59 -11.76 -28.28
CA LEU A 38 68.73 -12.16 -26.88
C LEU A 38 69.70 -11.25 -26.12
N GLU A 39 70.79 -10.82 -26.76
CA GLU A 39 71.73 -9.86 -26.19
C GLU A 39 71.08 -8.49 -25.96
N ILE A 40 70.37 -7.96 -26.96
CA ILE A 40 69.62 -6.69 -26.84
C ILE A 40 68.54 -6.80 -25.76
N ALA A 41 67.80 -7.91 -25.72
CA ALA A 41 66.73 -8.12 -24.76
C ALA A 41 67.27 -8.29 -23.33
N GLY A 42 68.39 -9.01 -23.16
CA GLY A 42 69.10 -9.14 -21.89
C GLY A 42 69.68 -7.81 -21.41
N GLN A 43 70.25 -7.01 -22.32
CA GLN A 43 70.74 -5.66 -22.00
C GLN A 43 69.58 -4.73 -21.59
N PHE A 44 68.48 -4.72 -22.35
CA PHE A 44 67.29 -3.94 -22.01
C PHE A 44 66.72 -4.34 -20.64
N THR A 45 66.68 -5.63 -20.33
CA THR A 45 66.22 -6.14 -19.03
C THR A 45 67.11 -5.65 -17.89
N LYS A 46 68.44 -5.69 -18.07
CA LYS A 46 69.39 -5.16 -17.09
C LYS A 46 69.26 -3.66 -16.90
N GLU A 47 69.18 -2.89 -17.99
CA GLU A 47 69.03 -1.43 -17.94
C GLU A 47 67.72 -1.03 -17.24
N THR A 48 66.62 -1.73 -17.53
CA THR A 48 65.32 -1.51 -16.87
C THR A 48 65.39 -1.82 -15.38
N PHE A 49 66.07 -2.92 -15.00
CA PHE A 49 66.24 -3.28 -13.59
C PHE A 49 67.11 -2.27 -12.83
N ILE A 50 68.21 -1.80 -13.42
CA ILE A 50 69.08 -0.78 -12.81
C ILE A 50 68.29 0.52 -12.58
N SER A 51 67.54 0.98 -13.59
CA SER A 51 66.69 2.16 -13.44
C SER A 51 65.64 1.99 -12.34
N TRP A 52 65.08 0.79 -12.19
CA TRP A 52 64.14 0.48 -11.12
C TRP A 52 64.81 0.53 -9.74
N VAL A 53 65.99 -0.08 -9.60
CA VAL A 53 66.79 -0.09 -8.35
C VAL A 53 67.16 1.32 -7.89
N GLU A 54 67.45 2.23 -8.81
CA GLU A 54 67.80 3.62 -8.48
C GLU A 54 66.61 4.43 -7.95
N VAL A 55 65.41 4.19 -8.46
CA VAL A 55 64.23 5.04 -8.21
C VAL A 55 63.40 4.55 -7.01
N VAL A 56 63.25 3.24 -6.86
CA VAL A 56 62.33 2.63 -5.90
C VAL A 56 62.64 2.95 -4.43
N PRO A 57 63.89 2.95 -3.95
CA PRO A 57 64.18 3.28 -2.55
C PRO A 57 63.69 4.67 -2.14
N THR A 58 63.86 5.67 -3.03
CA THR A 58 63.37 7.04 -2.79
C THR A 58 61.84 7.11 -2.82
N GLN A 59 61.19 6.37 -3.72
CA GLN A 59 59.73 6.29 -3.75
C GLN A 59 59.16 5.68 -2.47
N ILE A 60 59.77 4.61 -1.95
CA ILE A 60 59.37 4.00 -0.69
C ILE A 60 59.47 5.00 0.46
N GLU A 61 60.60 5.69 0.59
CA GLU A 61 60.82 6.64 1.68
C GLU A 61 59.83 7.81 1.67
N ILE A 62 59.50 8.34 0.48
CA ILE A 62 58.54 9.43 0.34
C ILE A 62 57.13 8.94 0.68
N ASN A 63 56.71 7.82 0.09
CA ASN A 63 55.33 7.36 0.16
C ASN A 63 54.96 6.77 1.53
N LEU A 64 55.92 6.20 2.27
CA LEU A 64 55.68 5.72 3.64
C LEU A 64 55.51 6.86 4.66
N LYS A 65 56.07 8.05 4.36
CA LYS A 65 55.92 9.25 5.20
C LYS A 65 54.59 9.97 4.97
N GLU A 66 53.81 9.56 3.98
CA GLU A 66 52.48 10.09 3.79
C GLU A 66 51.53 9.67 4.93
N ASN A 67 50.56 10.54 5.20
CA ASN A 67 49.56 10.28 6.23
C ASN A 67 48.61 9.15 5.81
N LEU A 68 47.95 8.52 6.77
CA LEU A 68 47.12 7.34 6.53
C LEU A 68 45.84 7.64 5.76
N LEU A 69 45.23 8.79 6.05
CA LEU A 69 43.90 9.17 5.58
C LEU A 69 43.94 10.54 4.90
N ARG A 70 43.05 10.74 3.94
CA ARG A 70 42.86 12.03 3.27
C ARG A 70 41.38 12.31 3.04
N ARG A 71 40.98 13.58 3.17
CA ARG A 71 39.67 14.06 2.72
C ARG A 71 39.75 14.70 1.35
N ASP A 72 38.77 14.43 0.50
CA ASP A 72 38.59 15.22 -0.72
C ASP A 72 38.09 16.63 -0.36
N SER A 73 38.80 17.63 -0.87
CA SER A 73 38.52 19.05 -0.68
C SER A 73 37.09 19.46 -1.06
N ARG A 74 36.50 18.81 -2.09
CA ARG A 74 35.19 19.13 -2.67
C ARG A 74 34.08 18.29 -2.06
N THR A 75 34.24 16.98 -2.00
CA THR A 75 33.18 16.05 -1.55
C THR A 75 33.18 15.85 -0.03
N LYS A 76 34.27 16.22 0.65
CA LYS A 76 34.52 15.94 2.08
C LYS A 76 34.51 14.44 2.42
N GLU A 77 34.53 13.57 1.41
CA GLU A 77 34.63 12.13 1.60
C GLU A 77 36.03 11.75 2.06
N LEU A 78 36.08 10.73 2.92
CA LEU A 78 37.31 10.17 3.43
C LEU A 78 37.85 9.11 2.45
N TYR A 79 39.16 9.07 2.26
CA TYR A 79 39.85 8.07 1.45
C TYR A 79 41.10 7.58 2.18
N LEU A 80 41.47 6.33 1.90
CA LEU A 80 42.75 5.78 2.31
C LEU A 80 43.87 6.42 1.48
N ASN A 81 44.92 6.89 2.14
CA ASN A 81 46.07 7.48 1.49
C ASN A 81 47.25 6.50 1.47
N PHE A 82 47.02 5.36 0.80
CA PHE A 82 48.07 4.39 0.47
C PHE A 82 48.44 4.54 -1.00
N SER A 83 49.71 4.87 -1.27
CA SER A 83 50.20 5.15 -2.61
C SER A 83 50.04 3.94 -3.56
N PRO A 84 49.49 4.15 -4.78
CA PRO A 84 49.46 3.12 -5.83
C PRO A 84 50.86 2.63 -6.20
N GLU A 85 51.87 3.48 -6.10
CA GLU A 85 53.27 3.16 -6.36
C GLU A 85 53.79 2.13 -5.34
N LEU A 86 53.48 2.28 -4.04
CA LEU A 86 53.83 1.26 -3.04
C LEU A 86 53.16 -0.09 -3.33
N SER A 87 51.90 -0.07 -3.79
CA SER A 87 51.19 -1.29 -4.20
C SER A 87 51.84 -1.95 -5.42
N ALA A 88 52.31 -1.14 -6.38
CA ALA A 88 53.02 -1.63 -7.56
C ALA A 88 54.37 -2.24 -7.18
N ILE A 89 55.16 -1.57 -6.33
CA ILE A 89 56.44 -2.06 -5.82
C ILE A 89 56.26 -3.40 -5.10
N LEU A 90 55.31 -3.53 -4.18
CA LEU A 90 55.03 -4.80 -3.48
C LEU A 90 54.69 -5.94 -4.45
N ARG A 91 53.95 -5.63 -5.52
CA ARG A 91 53.63 -6.61 -6.58
C ARG A 91 54.84 -6.97 -7.43
N GLU A 92 55.66 -5.99 -7.79
CA GLU A 92 56.90 -6.18 -8.56
C GLU A 92 57.89 -7.04 -7.78
N VAL A 93 58.05 -6.80 -6.49
CA VAL A 93 58.94 -7.58 -5.60
C VAL A 93 58.50 -9.03 -5.50
N HIS A 94 57.21 -9.28 -5.40
CA HIS A 94 56.66 -10.63 -5.44
C HIS A 94 57.09 -11.38 -6.72
N TYR A 95 57.00 -10.72 -7.88
CA TYR A 95 57.44 -11.31 -9.14
C TYR A 95 58.96 -11.43 -9.26
N LEU A 96 59.74 -10.45 -8.77
CA LEU A 96 61.21 -10.50 -8.77
C LEU A 96 61.74 -11.65 -7.89
N LYS A 97 61.11 -11.90 -6.72
CA LYS A 97 61.41 -13.06 -5.87
C LYS A 97 61.07 -14.37 -6.58
N LEU A 98 59.92 -14.45 -7.25
CA LEU A 98 59.54 -15.64 -8.03
C LEU A 98 60.52 -15.91 -9.19
N MET A 99 61.07 -14.85 -9.78
CA MET A 99 62.09 -14.92 -10.84
C MET A 99 63.52 -15.16 -10.31
N GLN A 100 63.72 -15.25 -8.99
CA GLN A 100 65.03 -15.43 -8.35
C GLN A 100 66.07 -14.36 -8.72
N GLU A 101 65.64 -13.11 -8.87
CA GLU A 101 66.57 -12.00 -9.11
C GLU A 101 67.45 -11.75 -7.87
N PRO A 102 68.79 -11.77 -7.98
CA PRO A 102 69.69 -11.75 -6.83
C PRO A 102 69.91 -10.36 -6.23
N ASP A 103 69.76 -9.29 -7.01
CA ASP A 103 70.20 -7.93 -6.66
C ASP A 103 69.05 -7.01 -6.23
N ILE A 104 68.04 -7.54 -5.52
CA ILE A 104 66.92 -6.74 -5.00
C ILE A 104 67.40 -5.86 -3.82
N PRO A 105 67.12 -4.55 -3.81
CA PRO A 105 67.57 -3.66 -2.74
C PRO A 105 67.02 -4.05 -1.36
N GLU A 106 67.86 -3.95 -0.32
CA GLU A 106 67.50 -4.36 1.05
C GLU A 106 66.28 -3.57 1.60
N VAL A 107 66.14 -2.29 1.25
CA VAL A 107 65.00 -1.44 1.62
C VAL A 107 63.67 -2.04 1.11
N VAL A 108 63.72 -2.63 -0.08
CA VAL A 108 62.55 -3.22 -0.74
C VAL A 108 62.20 -4.58 -0.13
N LEU A 109 63.21 -5.37 0.25
CA LEU A 109 63.02 -6.63 0.96
C LEU A 109 62.37 -6.41 2.34
N LYS A 110 62.82 -5.38 3.09
CA LYS A 110 62.22 -4.98 4.37
C LYS A 110 60.78 -4.52 4.24
N LEU A 111 60.42 -3.86 3.13
CA LEU A 111 59.05 -3.49 2.84
C LEU A 111 58.17 -4.74 2.61
N ASP A 112 58.67 -5.70 1.84
CA ASP A 112 57.95 -6.94 1.53
C ASP A 112 57.74 -7.84 2.75
N GLU A 113 58.68 -7.86 3.71
CA GLU A 113 58.49 -8.52 5.02
C GLU A 113 57.28 -7.97 5.80
N LYS A 114 56.96 -6.68 5.60
CA LYS A 114 55.80 -6.02 6.22
C LYS A 114 54.55 -6.06 5.33
N ASN A 115 54.58 -6.70 4.17
CA ASN A 115 53.48 -6.68 3.20
C ASN A 115 52.17 -7.21 3.78
N GLU A 116 52.20 -8.37 4.46
CA GLU A 116 51.01 -8.95 5.11
C GLU A 116 50.39 -8.00 6.14
N LEU A 117 51.24 -7.29 6.90
CA LEU A 117 50.82 -6.30 7.87
C LEU A 117 50.14 -5.10 7.20
N TYR A 118 50.72 -4.57 6.11
CA TYR A 118 50.11 -3.49 5.35
C TYR A 118 48.78 -3.90 4.71
N GLN A 119 48.66 -5.12 4.18
CA GLN A 119 47.39 -5.64 3.66
C GLN A 119 46.32 -5.69 4.75
N GLN A 120 46.69 -6.08 5.97
CA GLN A 120 45.80 -6.07 7.13
C GLN A 120 45.35 -4.64 7.47
N TYR A 121 46.27 -3.68 7.49
CA TYR A 121 45.98 -2.27 7.75
C TYR A 121 45.05 -1.66 6.70
N ILE A 122 45.37 -1.90 5.42
CA ILE A 122 44.58 -1.44 4.27
C ILE A 122 43.16 -1.99 4.33
N THR A 123 43.00 -3.29 4.61
CA THR A 123 41.68 -3.94 4.69
C THR A 123 40.83 -3.35 5.82
N ASN A 124 41.45 -3.15 6.99
CA ASN A 124 40.79 -2.57 8.15
C ASN A 124 40.33 -1.13 7.89
N LEU A 125 41.25 -0.26 7.44
CA LEU A 125 40.96 1.14 7.18
C LEU A 125 40.00 1.34 6.00
N ASN A 126 40.10 0.56 4.92
CA ASN A 126 39.14 0.67 3.81
C ASN A 126 37.71 0.38 4.26
N SER A 127 37.53 -0.62 5.13
CA SER A 127 36.22 -0.94 5.71
C SER A 127 35.71 0.21 6.57
N THR A 128 36.56 0.78 7.43
CA THR A 128 36.26 1.95 8.26
C THR A 128 35.87 3.16 7.43
N VAL A 129 36.64 3.51 6.40
CA VAL A 129 36.38 4.61 5.48
C VAL A 129 35.03 4.42 4.79
N THR A 130 34.77 3.21 4.30
CA THR A 130 33.49 2.87 3.64
C THR A 130 32.32 3.07 4.58
N TRP A 131 32.41 2.58 5.82
CA TRP A 131 31.36 2.74 6.83
C TRP A 131 31.14 4.19 7.25
N TYR A 132 32.20 4.95 7.47
CA TYR A 132 32.11 6.38 7.81
C TYR A 132 31.44 7.18 6.69
N ASN A 133 31.87 6.98 5.45
CA ASN A 133 31.26 7.64 4.29
C ASN A 133 29.79 7.23 4.13
N LYS A 134 29.45 5.97 4.41
CA LYS A 134 28.05 5.49 4.40
C LYS A 134 27.21 6.23 5.44
N ILE A 135 27.67 6.34 6.69
CA ILE A 135 26.98 7.09 7.75
C ILE A 135 26.66 8.53 7.28
N LYS A 136 27.66 9.25 6.75
CA LYS A 136 27.48 10.63 6.29
C LYS A 136 26.51 10.76 5.11
N LYS A 137 26.42 9.74 4.25
CA LYS A 137 25.53 9.74 3.07
C LYS A 137 24.09 9.34 3.39
N THR A 138 23.88 8.43 4.34
CA THR A 138 22.57 7.81 4.57
C THR A 138 21.84 8.32 5.81
N ALA A 139 22.52 8.97 6.75
CA ALA A 139 21.89 9.54 7.93
C ALA A 139 21.00 10.73 7.54
N LYS A 140 19.73 10.69 7.93
CA LYS A 140 18.85 11.87 7.85
C LYS A 140 19.22 12.87 8.94
N ASP A 141 18.82 14.13 8.78
CA ASP A 141 19.13 15.19 9.76
C ASP A 141 18.71 14.84 11.20
N VAL A 142 17.51 14.30 11.37
CA VAL A 142 16.98 13.88 12.69
C VAL A 142 17.79 12.72 13.31
N GLU A 143 18.29 11.80 12.49
CA GLU A 143 19.13 10.69 12.94
C GLU A 143 20.55 11.19 13.24
N PHE A 144 21.09 12.06 12.36
CA PHE A 144 22.41 12.64 12.48
C PHE A 144 22.54 13.48 13.75
N ASN A 145 21.49 14.22 14.11
CA ASN A 145 21.46 15.03 15.33
C ASN A 145 21.70 14.19 16.60
N LEU A 146 21.16 12.97 16.65
CA LEU A 146 21.35 12.03 17.76
C LEU A 146 22.78 11.51 17.85
N ILE A 147 23.39 11.18 16.70
CA ILE A 147 24.75 10.63 16.64
C ILE A 147 25.86 11.69 16.50
N ALA A 148 25.51 12.97 16.43
CA ALA A 148 26.44 14.06 16.13
C ALA A 148 27.65 14.12 17.08
N ASN A 149 27.47 13.75 18.35
CA ASN A 149 28.57 13.72 19.32
C ASN A 149 29.54 12.56 19.05
N GLU A 150 29.03 11.36 18.80
CA GLU A 150 29.84 10.19 18.44
C GLU A 150 30.60 10.42 17.13
N VAL A 151 29.93 11.02 16.13
CA VAL A 151 30.56 11.40 14.86
C VAL A 151 31.68 12.42 15.07
N LYS A 152 31.51 13.40 15.98
CA LYS A 152 32.57 14.36 16.32
C LYS A 152 33.77 13.69 16.97
N ASP A 153 33.56 12.70 17.84
CA ASP A 153 34.66 11.98 18.48
C ASP A 153 35.40 11.07 17.48
N ILE A 154 34.69 10.46 16.55
CA ILE A 154 35.27 9.77 15.40
C ILE A 154 36.05 10.74 14.51
N ASP A 155 35.49 11.93 14.23
CA ASP A 155 36.15 12.97 13.42
C ASP A 155 37.49 13.39 14.04
N LYS A 156 37.57 13.56 15.37
CA LYS A 156 38.85 13.84 16.06
C LYS A 156 39.87 12.73 15.84
N MET A 157 39.45 11.46 15.91
CA MET A 157 40.36 10.33 15.64
C MET A 157 40.81 10.33 14.18
N ILE A 158 39.90 10.56 13.23
CA ILE A 158 40.24 10.65 11.82
C ILE A 158 41.29 11.75 11.60
N THR A 159 41.14 12.93 12.21
CA THR A 159 42.14 14.01 12.11
C THR A 159 43.53 13.60 12.58
N VAL A 160 43.64 12.77 13.63
CA VAL A 160 44.93 12.21 14.05
C VAL A 160 45.57 11.36 12.93
N GLY A 161 44.77 10.58 12.21
CA GLY A 161 45.22 9.82 11.03
C GLY A 161 45.48 10.67 9.78
N GLU A 162 44.89 11.87 9.69
CA GLU A 162 45.08 12.81 8.57
C GLU A 162 46.31 13.70 8.75
N GLU A 163 46.72 14.01 9.98
CA GLU A 163 47.76 15.01 10.27
C GLU A 163 48.99 14.47 10.99
N ASN A 164 48.84 13.45 11.85
CA ASN A 164 49.85 13.07 12.84
C ASN A 164 50.40 11.64 12.69
N LEU A 165 49.77 10.78 11.88
CA LEU A 165 50.17 9.38 11.70
C LEU A 165 50.50 9.08 10.25
N ASN A 166 51.62 8.39 10.05
CA ASN A 166 52.10 7.88 8.76
C ASN A 166 52.31 6.35 8.81
N TRP A 167 52.69 5.74 7.69
CA TRP A 167 52.82 4.28 7.56
C TRP A 167 54.00 3.65 8.31
N GLU A 168 54.86 4.46 8.94
CA GLU A 168 55.99 4.03 9.77
C GLU A 168 55.78 4.28 11.27
N SER A 169 54.65 4.89 11.65
CA SER A 169 54.38 5.25 13.04
C SER A 169 54.27 4.02 13.95
N GLU A 170 54.63 4.18 15.23
CA GLU A 170 54.46 3.12 16.23
C GLU A 170 52.99 2.95 16.63
N ALA A 171 52.60 1.75 17.06
CA ALA A 171 51.25 1.42 17.55
C ALA A 171 50.08 1.73 16.58
N LEU A 172 50.34 1.77 15.27
CA LEU A 172 49.31 1.98 14.23
C LEU A 172 48.12 1.03 14.35
N TRP A 173 48.38 -0.24 14.63
CA TRP A 173 47.34 -1.25 14.74
C TRP A 173 46.35 -0.97 15.87
N GLU A 174 46.80 -0.47 17.02
CA GLU A 174 45.91 -0.12 18.14
C GLU A 174 45.00 1.06 17.78
N TYR A 175 45.55 2.06 17.11
CA TYR A 175 44.77 3.20 16.59
C TYR A 175 43.73 2.72 15.56
N MET A 176 44.13 1.90 14.60
CA MET A 176 43.25 1.37 13.55
C MET A 176 42.11 0.55 14.15
N ILE A 177 42.40 -0.37 15.09
CA ILE A 177 41.37 -1.15 15.78
C ILE A 177 40.39 -0.23 16.52
N LYS A 178 40.89 0.76 17.27
CA LYS A 178 40.03 1.70 18.01
C LYS A 178 39.10 2.45 17.06
N LEU A 179 39.64 3.06 16.00
CA LEU A 179 38.84 3.78 15.00
C LEU A 179 37.82 2.86 14.31
N HIS A 180 38.26 1.68 13.88
CA HIS A 180 37.42 0.68 13.22
C HIS A 180 36.26 0.22 14.10
N THR A 181 36.51 -0.02 15.38
CA THR A 181 35.49 -0.44 16.35
C THR A 181 34.47 0.67 16.58
N LEU A 182 34.90 1.92 16.76
CA LEU A 182 33.99 3.06 16.96
C LEU A 182 33.08 3.28 15.74
N VAL A 183 33.67 3.32 14.55
CA VAL A 183 32.92 3.51 13.29
C VAL A 183 31.99 2.32 13.03
N GLY A 184 32.46 1.09 13.25
CA GLY A 184 31.67 -0.13 13.07
C GLY A 184 30.46 -0.19 14.00
N ASN A 185 30.64 0.12 15.28
CA ASN A 185 29.54 0.18 16.26
C ASN A 185 28.50 1.22 15.85
N LEU A 186 28.93 2.45 15.54
CA LEU A 186 28.02 3.52 15.13
C LEU A 186 27.28 3.17 13.83
N GLN A 187 27.99 2.61 12.84
CA GLN A 187 27.38 2.19 11.58
C GLN A 187 26.34 1.08 11.81
N GLY A 188 26.67 0.09 12.65
CA GLY A 188 25.77 -1.00 13.02
C GLY A 188 24.51 -0.50 13.72
N HIS A 189 24.66 0.39 14.71
CA HIS A 189 23.54 0.99 15.44
C HIS A 189 22.65 1.80 14.51
N LEU A 190 23.23 2.71 13.71
CA LEU A 190 22.47 3.52 12.76
C LEU A 190 21.71 2.65 11.76
N GLN A 191 22.38 1.64 11.19
CA GLN A 191 21.74 0.73 10.24
C GLN A 191 20.58 -0.03 10.87
N LYS A 192 20.73 -0.49 12.12
CA LYS A 192 19.65 -1.17 12.85
C LYS A 192 18.47 -0.22 13.13
N CYS A 193 18.72 1.02 13.54
CA CYS A 193 17.67 2.03 13.69
C CYS A 193 16.92 2.30 12.37
N GLN A 194 17.66 2.41 11.26
CA GLN A 194 17.05 2.60 9.93
C GLN A 194 16.24 1.37 9.49
N ASN A 195 16.70 0.16 9.80
CA ASN A 195 15.93 -1.06 9.56
C ASN A 195 14.64 -1.08 10.39
N ASN A 196 14.72 -0.70 11.66
CA ASN A 196 13.56 -0.61 12.55
C ASN A 196 12.54 0.44 12.03
N LEU A 197 13.00 1.59 11.52
CA LEU A 197 12.12 2.56 10.85
C LEU A 197 11.44 2.00 9.60
N ASN A 198 12.15 1.19 8.80
CA ASN A 198 11.54 0.53 7.65
C ASN A 198 10.53 -0.54 8.08
N GLU A 199 10.79 -1.25 9.18
CA GLU A 199 9.85 -2.21 9.76
C GLU A 199 8.57 -1.51 10.26
N ILE A 200 8.68 -0.38 10.96
CA ILE A 200 7.54 0.46 11.37
C ILE A 200 6.65 0.79 10.16
N LYS A 201 7.26 1.24 9.05
CA LYS A 201 6.52 1.52 7.81
C LYS A 201 5.83 0.27 7.27
N ASN A 202 6.56 -0.84 7.18
CA ASN A 202 6.05 -2.08 6.60
C ASN A 202 4.86 -2.67 7.40
N ILE A 203 4.87 -2.53 8.72
CA ILE A 203 3.75 -2.94 9.59
C ILE A 203 2.48 -2.15 9.28
N LEU A 204 2.61 -0.88 8.87
CA LEU A 204 1.49 0.01 8.60
C LEU A 204 0.95 -0.07 7.16
N VAL A 205 1.76 -0.54 6.21
CA VAL A 205 1.40 -0.66 4.78
C VAL A 205 0.09 -1.42 4.53
N PRO A 206 -0.20 -2.57 5.19
CA PRO A 206 -1.45 -3.29 4.97
C PRO A 206 -2.68 -2.43 5.27
N PHE A 207 -2.65 -1.63 6.34
CA PHE A 207 -3.77 -0.78 6.72
C PHE A 207 -4.00 0.34 5.70
N ALA A 208 -2.92 0.92 5.17
CA ALA A 208 -2.97 1.97 4.15
C ALA A 208 -3.42 1.49 2.76
N ARG A 209 -3.36 0.18 2.47
CA ARG A 209 -3.68 -0.38 1.15
C ARG A 209 -4.94 -1.20 1.10
N GLN A 210 -5.46 -1.62 2.24
CA GLN A 210 -6.66 -2.47 2.32
C GLN A 210 -7.78 -1.69 2.98
N PRO A 211 -8.90 -1.46 2.27
CA PRO A 211 -10.05 -0.78 2.84
C PRO A 211 -10.63 -1.61 4.00
N LEU A 212 -11.31 -0.93 4.92
CA LEU A 212 -11.91 -1.60 6.09
C LEU A 212 -13.06 -2.53 5.70
N PHE A 213 -13.88 -2.11 4.72
CA PHE A 213 -15.03 -2.85 4.26
C PHE A 213 -14.91 -3.09 2.75
N GLU A 214 -15.22 -4.32 2.34
CA GLU A 214 -15.14 -4.78 0.95
C GLU A 214 -16.39 -5.59 0.61
N ARG A 215 -16.59 -5.83 -0.68
CA ARG A 215 -17.63 -6.73 -1.19
C ARG A 215 -17.52 -8.13 -0.60
N LYS A 216 -18.68 -8.78 -0.44
CA LYS A 216 -18.78 -10.12 0.15
C LYS A 216 -18.00 -11.16 -0.67
N ASP A 217 -17.21 -11.98 0.02
CA ASP A 217 -16.32 -13.00 -0.55
C ASP A 217 -15.27 -12.47 -1.56
N GLY A 218 -15.02 -11.16 -1.62
CA GLY A 218 -14.14 -10.56 -2.63
C GLY A 218 -14.65 -10.66 -4.07
N ARG A 219 -15.94 -10.99 -4.25
CA ARG A 219 -16.58 -11.07 -5.56
C ARG A 219 -16.98 -9.68 -6.04
N LYS A 220 -16.85 -9.43 -7.35
CA LYS A 220 -17.09 -8.08 -7.92
C LYS A 220 -18.58 -7.74 -8.02
N ASP A 221 -19.40 -8.78 -8.08
CA ASP A 221 -20.82 -8.81 -8.37
C ASP A 221 -21.70 -8.94 -7.10
N THR A 222 -21.10 -8.92 -5.92
CA THR A 222 -21.79 -8.95 -4.61
C THR A 222 -21.84 -7.56 -3.96
N PHE A 223 -22.84 -7.32 -3.11
CA PHE A 223 -22.93 -6.10 -2.31
C PHE A 223 -21.82 -6.00 -1.25
N LEU A 224 -21.72 -4.84 -0.59
CA LEU A 224 -20.84 -4.65 0.56
C LEU A 224 -21.19 -5.66 1.67
N ALA A 225 -20.16 -6.24 2.30
CA ALA A 225 -20.34 -7.22 3.37
C ALA A 225 -20.77 -6.58 4.70
N ILE A 226 -21.98 -6.03 4.75
CA ILE A 226 -22.54 -5.34 5.93
C ILE A 226 -22.67 -6.30 7.12
N ASP A 227 -23.03 -7.57 6.86
CA ASP A 227 -23.14 -8.62 7.89
C ASP A 227 -21.83 -8.85 8.66
N GLU A 228 -20.69 -8.61 8.01
CA GLU A 228 -19.33 -8.83 8.55
C GLU A 228 -18.75 -7.55 9.18
N ARG A 229 -19.51 -6.45 9.21
CA ARG A 229 -19.04 -5.13 9.66
C ARG A 229 -18.37 -5.19 11.04
N THR A 230 -19.07 -5.77 12.02
CA THR A 230 -18.58 -5.87 13.41
C THR A 230 -17.32 -6.71 13.51
N GLU A 231 -17.28 -7.86 12.82
CA GLU A 231 -16.12 -8.76 12.83
C GLU A 231 -14.89 -8.11 12.18
N LYS A 232 -15.06 -7.48 11.01
CA LYS A 232 -13.98 -6.77 10.29
C LYS A 232 -13.45 -5.61 11.10
N LEU A 233 -14.33 -4.84 11.74
CA LEU A 233 -13.94 -3.73 12.60
C LEU A 233 -13.12 -4.23 13.79
N GLU A 234 -13.60 -5.21 14.55
CA GLU A 234 -12.88 -5.71 15.73
C GLU A 234 -11.55 -6.38 15.36
N LYS A 235 -11.49 -7.07 14.22
CA LYS A 235 -10.23 -7.59 13.67
C LYS A 235 -9.26 -6.47 13.37
N ARG A 236 -9.68 -5.43 12.62
CA ARG A 236 -8.83 -4.27 12.30
C ARG A 236 -8.34 -3.58 13.58
N LYS A 237 -9.21 -3.41 14.58
CA LYS A 237 -8.82 -2.82 15.87
C LYS A 237 -7.74 -3.64 16.57
N THR A 238 -7.87 -4.96 16.54
CA THR A 238 -6.89 -5.89 17.14
C THR A 238 -5.55 -5.82 16.40
N ASP A 239 -5.58 -5.86 15.08
CA ASP A 239 -4.37 -5.79 14.24
C ASP A 239 -3.63 -4.46 14.44
N ILE A 240 -4.36 -3.33 14.54
CA ILE A 240 -3.77 -2.01 14.83
C ILE A 240 -3.14 -1.96 16.22
N LYS A 241 -3.75 -2.58 17.25
CA LYS A 241 -3.16 -2.67 18.59
C LYS A 241 -1.85 -3.45 18.56
N VAL A 242 -1.84 -4.62 17.92
CA VAL A 242 -0.62 -5.45 17.78
C VAL A 242 0.47 -4.68 17.02
N ALA A 243 0.11 -3.97 15.94
CA ALA A 243 1.02 -3.11 15.22
C ALA A 243 1.59 -1.99 16.10
N THR A 244 0.74 -1.34 16.90
CA THR A 244 1.14 -0.27 17.82
C THR A 244 2.11 -0.76 18.88
N ASP A 245 1.85 -1.93 19.48
CA ASP A 245 2.75 -2.55 20.46
C ASP A 245 4.11 -2.89 19.84
N ARG A 246 4.12 -3.38 18.59
CA ARG A 246 5.38 -3.65 17.88
C ARG A 246 6.15 -2.35 17.57
N ILE A 247 5.46 -1.28 17.19
CA ILE A 247 6.09 0.03 16.99
C ILE A 247 6.73 0.53 18.28
N LEU A 248 6.05 0.40 19.42
CA LEU A 248 6.60 0.78 20.73
C LEU A 248 7.88 -0.01 21.07
N GLN A 249 7.91 -1.32 20.80
CA GLN A 249 9.12 -2.13 20.98
C GLN A 249 10.27 -1.66 20.09
N LEU A 250 10.00 -1.37 18.81
CA LEU A 250 11.01 -0.86 17.87
C LEU A 250 11.54 0.52 18.27
N LEU A 251 10.68 1.37 18.84
CA LEU A 251 11.08 2.66 19.41
C LEU A 251 11.97 2.49 20.64
N GLU A 252 11.67 1.53 21.50
CA GLU A 252 12.50 1.19 22.67
C GLU A 252 13.88 0.64 22.23
N GLU A 253 13.92 -0.24 21.23
CA GLU A 253 15.17 -0.70 20.62
C GLU A 253 16.00 0.49 20.10
N ASN A 254 15.37 1.42 19.36
CA ASN A 254 16.05 2.60 18.82
C ASN A 254 16.55 3.53 19.94
N MET A 255 15.77 3.69 21.00
CA MET A 255 16.14 4.48 22.17
C MET A 255 17.42 3.95 22.83
N ASN A 256 17.54 2.62 22.95
CA ASN A 256 18.73 1.97 23.48
C ASN A 256 19.94 2.13 22.54
N LEU A 257 19.74 1.96 21.22
CA LEU A 257 20.80 2.09 20.21
C LEU A 257 21.37 3.50 20.13
N PHE A 258 20.53 4.53 20.30
CA PHE A 258 20.94 5.93 20.36
C PHE A 258 21.38 6.39 21.77
N GLN A 259 21.37 5.49 22.77
CA GLN A 259 21.75 5.78 24.15
C GLN A 259 20.93 6.93 24.78
N MET A 260 19.62 6.96 24.47
CA MET A 260 18.68 7.99 24.92
C MET A 260 17.78 7.54 26.07
N THR A 261 17.99 6.34 26.63
CA THR A 261 17.16 5.73 27.68
C THR A 261 16.99 6.65 28.91
N ASP A 262 18.05 7.32 29.33
CA ASP A 262 18.05 8.26 30.47
C ASP A 262 17.81 9.73 30.06
N LYS A 263 17.60 10.01 28.77
CA LYS A 263 17.56 11.36 28.18
C LYS A 263 16.33 11.58 27.30
N GLN A 264 15.19 11.04 27.71
CA GLN A 264 13.95 11.08 26.93
C GLN A 264 13.35 12.48 26.75
N GLU A 265 13.78 13.44 27.57
CA GLU A 265 13.38 14.86 27.46
C GLU A 265 14.37 15.68 26.61
N ASN A 266 15.36 15.03 25.99
CA ASN A 266 16.28 15.70 25.09
C ASN A 266 15.56 16.10 23.80
N GLU A 267 15.71 17.37 23.41
CA GLU A 267 15.12 17.93 22.20
C GLU A 267 15.40 17.09 20.94
N LYS A 268 16.61 16.54 20.81
CA LYS A 268 17.00 15.70 19.66
C LYS A 268 16.21 14.40 19.59
N TRP A 269 15.93 13.80 20.75
CA TRP A 269 15.13 12.58 20.83
C TRP A 269 13.67 12.89 20.54
N ILE A 270 13.16 14.00 21.06
CA ILE A 270 11.79 14.46 20.79
C ILE A 270 11.60 14.69 19.28
N GLN A 271 12.54 15.38 18.61
CA GLN A 271 12.50 15.58 17.15
C GLN A 271 12.50 14.26 16.36
N TYR A 272 13.23 13.24 16.84
CA TYR A 272 13.23 11.91 16.22
C TYR A 272 11.89 11.19 16.40
N ILE A 273 11.29 11.27 17.59
CA ILE A 273 9.95 10.74 17.84
C ILE A 273 8.91 11.47 16.99
N ASP A 274 8.99 12.80 16.89
CA ASP A 274 8.10 13.60 16.04
C ASP A 274 8.22 13.21 14.55
N HIS A 275 9.43 12.88 14.08
CA HIS A 275 9.60 12.35 12.73
C HIS A 275 8.83 11.04 12.51
N ILE A 276 8.87 10.13 13.49
CA ILE A 276 8.16 8.84 13.41
C ILE A 276 6.66 9.04 13.55
N ASP A 277 6.25 9.93 14.43
CA ASP A 277 4.86 10.32 14.67
C ASP A 277 4.20 10.84 13.38
N VAL A 278 4.90 11.70 12.61
CA VAL A 278 4.44 12.15 11.28
C VAL A 278 4.37 11.00 10.27
N VAL A 279 5.30 10.04 10.33
CA VAL A 279 5.24 8.85 9.46
C VAL A 279 3.99 8.03 9.79
N VAL A 280 3.70 7.78 11.07
CA VAL A 280 2.51 7.04 11.52
C VAL A 280 1.23 7.77 11.12
N GLU A 281 1.17 9.09 11.35
CA GLU A 281 0.06 9.97 10.94
C GLU A 281 -0.27 9.77 9.45
N SER A 282 0.75 9.81 8.59
CA SER A 282 0.58 9.63 7.15
C SER A 282 -0.02 8.26 6.78
N TYR A 283 0.34 7.18 7.48
CA TYR A 283 -0.24 5.85 7.21
C TYR A 283 -1.66 5.71 7.75
N LEU A 284 -1.96 6.31 8.91
CA LEU A 284 -3.33 6.33 9.44
C LEU A 284 -4.25 7.13 8.53
N TYR A 285 -3.80 8.29 8.06
CA TYR A 285 -4.48 9.07 7.03
C TYR A 285 -4.76 8.24 5.78
N GLN A 286 -3.75 7.55 5.23
CA GLN A 286 -3.93 6.67 4.07
C GLN A 286 -4.88 5.50 4.35
N SER A 287 -4.91 4.94 5.56
CA SER A 287 -5.83 3.85 5.94
C SER A 287 -7.29 4.32 5.92
N VAL A 288 -7.57 5.51 6.46
CA VAL A 288 -8.91 6.11 6.41
C VAL A 288 -9.25 6.48 4.97
N GLY A 289 -8.35 7.18 4.27
CA GLY A 289 -8.51 7.57 2.88
C GLY A 289 -8.75 6.38 1.93
N CYS A 290 -8.07 5.26 2.13
CA CYS A 290 -8.30 4.03 1.36
C CYS A 290 -9.69 3.46 1.60
N SER A 291 -10.16 3.46 2.86
CA SER A 291 -11.49 2.93 3.21
C SER A 291 -12.63 3.79 2.66
N LEU A 292 -12.50 5.12 2.77
CA LEU A 292 -13.49 6.05 2.22
C LEU A 292 -13.40 6.11 0.68
N GLY A 293 -12.18 6.10 0.15
CA GLY A 293 -11.86 6.01 -1.27
C GLY A 293 -12.56 4.83 -1.94
N TYR A 294 -12.52 3.66 -1.31
CA TYR A 294 -13.24 2.49 -1.80
C TYR A 294 -14.74 2.75 -1.96
N ILE A 295 -15.39 3.37 -0.97
CA ILE A 295 -16.83 3.66 -1.03
C ILE A 295 -17.14 4.66 -2.15
N ILE A 296 -16.41 5.78 -2.21
CA ILE A 296 -16.68 6.83 -3.20
C ILE A 296 -16.39 6.38 -4.63
N GLU A 297 -15.32 5.61 -4.87
CA GLU A 297 -15.02 5.02 -6.17
C GLU A 297 -16.16 4.09 -6.64
N HIS A 298 -16.80 3.39 -5.71
CA HIS A 298 -17.93 2.52 -5.98
C HIS A 298 -19.26 3.27 -6.16
N MET A 299 -19.34 4.53 -5.72
CA MET A 299 -20.48 5.42 -5.93
C MET A 299 -20.37 6.25 -7.21
N ASP A 300 -19.22 6.23 -7.89
CA ASP A 300 -19.01 6.94 -9.15
C ASP A 300 -19.65 6.19 -10.34
N PRO A 301 -20.67 6.75 -11.00
CA PRO A 301 -21.30 6.12 -12.17
C PRO A 301 -20.34 5.88 -13.33
N GLY A 302 -19.27 6.67 -13.44
CA GLY A 302 -18.24 6.58 -14.49
C GLY A 302 -17.40 5.32 -14.42
N ASN A 303 -17.29 4.70 -13.23
CA ASN A 303 -16.51 3.47 -13.02
C ASN A 303 -17.25 2.20 -13.47
N ASN A 304 -18.57 2.29 -13.72
CA ASN A 304 -19.42 1.20 -14.20
C ASN A 304 -19.25 -0.10 -13.38
N LEU A 305 -19.19 0.05 -12.05
CA LEU A 305 -19.11 -1.06 -11.11
C LEU A 305 -20.52 -1.60 -10.81
N PRO A 306 -20.67 -2.88 -10.41
CA PRO A 306 -21.96 -3.39 -9.95
C PRO A 306 -22.48 -2.62 -8.72
N PRO A 307 -23.79 -2.63 -8.43
CA PRO A 307 -24.32 -1.97 -7.24
C PRO A 307 -23.61 -2.42 -5.95
N LEU A 308 -23.28 -1.48 -5.08
CA LEU A 308 -22.62 -1.72 -3.80
C LEU A 308 -23.63 -1.91 -2.66
N PHE A 309 -24.77 -1.23 -2.73
CA PHE A 309 -25.83 -1.25 -1.72
C PHE A 309 -27.19 -1.62 -2.33
N GLU A 310 -28.08 -2.17 -1.51
CA GLU A 310 -29.43 -2.57 -1.89
C GLU A 310 -30.47 -2.14 -0.86
N SER A 311 -31.67 -1.78 -1.32
CA SER A 311 -32.88 -1.70 -0.50
C SER A 311 -34.05 -2.41 -1.18
N GLN A 312 -34.94 -2.99 -0.39
CA GLN A 312 -36.14 -3.68 -0.86
C GLN A 312 -37.35 -2.77 -0.73
N LEU A 313 -38.12 -2.63 -1.80
CA LEU A 313 -39.43 -1.99 -1.77
C LEU A 313 -40.46 -3.01 -1.29
N LYS A 314 -41.19 -2.70 -0.22
CA LYS A 314 -42.25 -3.56 0.33
C LYS A 314 -43.54 -2.77 0.54
N LEU A 315 -44.66 -3.43 0.25
CA LEU A 315 -45.98 -2.93 0.63
C LEU A 315 -46.28 -3.43 2.06
N MET A 316 -46.32 -2.50 3.01
CA MET A 316 -46.65 -2.72 4.42
C MET A 316 -47.85 -1.84 4.75
N GLU A 317 -49.06 -2.38 4.55
CA GLU A 317 -50.33 -1.63 4.70
C GLU A 317 -50.34 -0.78 5.99
N PRO A 318 -50.58 0.55 5.89
CA PRO A 318 -51.08 1.29 4.73
C PRO A 318 -50.01 1.86 3.76
N ASP A 319 -48.72 1.65 4.02
CA ASP A 319 -47.62 2.38 3.38
C ASP A 319 -46.73 1.51 2.48
N ILE A 320 -46.03 2.16 1.55
CA ILE A 320 -44.91 1.57 0.82
C ILE A 320 -43.62 1.96 1.55
N VAL A 321 -42.83 0.96 1.95
CA VAL A 321 -41.62 1.18 2.76
C VAL A 321 -40.39 0.58 2.10
N PHE A 322 -39.24 1.21 2.34
CA PHE A 322 -37.92 0.72 1.96
C PHE A 322 -37.29 -0.07 3.12
N ILE A 323 -36.63 -1.19 2.82
CA ILE A 323 -35.88 -1.98 3.81
C ILE A 323 -34.49 -2.32 3.26
N PRO A 324 -33.39 -1.74 3.80
CA PRO A 324 -33.35 -0.73 4.87
C PRO A 324 -34.01 0.59 4.46
N SER A 325 -34.44 1.37 5.46
CA SER A 325 -35.14 2.64 5.28
C SER A 325 -34.28 3.67 4.55
N LEU A 326 -34.92 4.48 3.71
CA LEU A 326 -34.30 5.62 3.02
C LEU A 326 -34.62 6.95 3.71
N ASP A 327 -35.35 6.94 4.83
CA ASP A 327 -35.56 8.14 5.62
C ASP A 327 -34.24 8.61 6.23
N SER A 328 -33.92 9.89 6.02
CA SER A 328 -32.73 10.53 6.58
C SER A 328 -32.73 10.57 8.11
N SER A 329 -33.89 10.43 8.74
CA SER A 329 -34.07 10.47 10.20
C SER A 329 -33.98 9.10 10.86
N ASP A 330 -33.99 8.01 10.07
CA ASP A 330 -34.02 6.65 10.62
C ASP A 330 -32.62 6.20 11.06
N PRO A 331 -32.40 5.88 12.35
CA PRO A 331 -31.12 5.37 12.85
C PRO A 331 -30.72 4.02 12.25
N GLU A 332 -31.66 3.23 11.75
CA GLU A 332 -31.40 1.95 11.06
C GLU A 332 -31.48 2.09 9.53
N GLY A 333 -31.60 3.32 9.03
CA GLY A 333 -31.66 3.63 7.60
C GLY A 333 -30.31 3.58 6.89
N LEU A 334 -30.35 3.63 5.56
CA LEU A 334 -29.17 3.59 4.68
C LEU A 334 -28.16 4.70 5.00
N LYS A 335 -28.65 5.92 5.24
CA LYS A 335 -27.80 7.08 5.56
C LYS A 335 -27.04 6.89 6.87
N SER A 336 -27.72 6.39 7.90
CA SER A 336 -27.11 6.06 9.20
C SER A 336 -26.08 4.92 9.05
N LEU A 337 -26.43 3.88 8.28
CA LEU A 337 -25.51 2.77 7.99
C LEU A 337 -24.19 3.26 7.38
N ILE A 338 -24.26 4.04 6.28
CA ILE A 338 -23.05 4.50 5.60
C ILE A 338 -22.28 5.52 6.45
N THR A 339 -22.98 6.41 7.15
CA THR A 339 -22.34 7.30 8.14
C THR A 339 -21.60 6.51 9.21
N GLY A 340 -22.19 5.39 9.66
CA GLY A 340 -21.56 4.44 10.56
C GLY A 340 -20.29 3.81 9.98
N LEU A 341 -20.28 3.43 8.71
CA LEU A 341 -19.09 2.88 8.04
C LEU A 341 -17.96 3.92 7.94
N ILE A 342 -18.30 5.17 7.65
CA ILE A 342 -17.35 6.30 7.62
C ILE A 342 -16.74 6.50 9.01
N ASN A 343 -17.60 6.57 10.03
CA ASN A 343 -17.16 6.75 11.42
C ASN A 343 -16.29 5.57 11.88
N ASP A 344 -16.67 4.33 11.57
CA ASP A 344 -15.88 3.15 11.92
C ASP A 344 -14.47 3.22 11.32
N ALA A 345 -14.34 3.65 10.06
CA ALA A 345 -13.04 3.83 9.41
C ALA A 345 -12.20 4.88 10.14
N VAL A 346 -12.78 6.02 10.47
CA VAL A 346 -12.11 7.10 11.22
C VAL A 346 -11.72 6.66 12.63
N GLU A 347 -12.59 5.95 13.35
CA GLU A 347 -12.35 5.47 14.71
C GLU A 347 -11.15 4.49 14.80
N THR A 348 -10.78 3.83 13.69
CA THR A 348 -9.57 3.00 13.68
C THR A 348 -8.30 3.80 13.96
N SER A 349 -8.28 5.09 13.60
CA SER A 349 -7.13 5.98 13.84
C SER A 349 -7.01 6.41 15.31
N ALA A 350 -8.10 6.39 16.08
CA ALA A 350 -8.11 6.75 17.50
C ALA A 350 -7.44 5.72 18.41
N ILE A 351 -7.24 4.50 17.90
CA ILE A 351 -6.64 3.38 18.65
C ILE A 351 -5.17 3.67 18.94
N VAL A 352 -4.48 4.29 17.99
CA VAL A 352 -3.07 4.60 18.12
C VAL A 352 -2.95 5.89 18.93
N LYS A 353 -2.29 5.82 20.08
CA LYS A 353 -1.98 7.00 20.87
C LYS A 353 -0.87 7.81 20.18
N ARG A 354 -0.93 9.13 20.34
CA ARG A 354 0.12 10.03 19.82
C ARG A 354 1.49 9.64 20.38
N PHE A 355 2.49 9.55 19.52
CA PHE A 355 3.86 9.25 19.94
C PHE A 355 4.60 10.54 20.31
N SER A 356 4.33 11.64 19.60
CA SER A 356 4.82 12.97 19.93
C SER A 356 4.36 13.40 21.31
N LYS A 357 5.30 13.93 22.10
CA LYS A 357 5.01 14.56 23.40
C LYS A 357 4.62 16.04 23.28
N ILE A 358 4.89 16.66 22.14
CA ILE A 358 4.64 18.09 21.91
C ILE A 358 3.21 18.31 21.39
N LYS A 359 2.75 17.44 20.49
CA LYS A 359 1.40 17.53 19.93
C LYS A 359 0.35 17.11 20.96
N THR A 360 -0.65 17.96 21.16
CA THR A 360 -1.78 17.71 22.06
C THR A 360 -3.01 17.13 21.36
N VAL A 361 -3.05 17.24 20.02
CA VAL A 361 -4.15 16.77 19.19
C VAL A 361 -3.93 15.30 18.84
N SER A 362 -4.99 14.49 18.91
CA SER A 362 -4.95 13.09 18.54
C SER A 362 -4.82 12.90 17.02
N TYR A 363 -4.37 11.71 16.57
CA TYR A 363 -4.36 11.40 15.13
C TYR A 363 -5.76 11.49 14.53
N LYS A 364 -6.79 11.03 15.26
CA LYS A 364 -8.18 11.09 14.81
C LYS A 364 -8.62 12.51 14.52
N GLU A 365 -8.40 13.44 15.46
CA GLU A 365 -8.82 14.83 15.30
C GLU A 365 -8.10 15.52 14.13
N GLU A 366 -6.80 15.26 13.91
CA GLU A 366 -6.07 15.80 12.75
C GLU A 366 -6.59 15.22 11.43
N ILE A 367 -6.94 13.92 11.40
CA ILE A 367 -7.50 13.25 10.21
C ILE A 367 -8.92 13.74 9.92
N GLU A 368 -9.75 13.92 10.95
CA GLU A 368 -11.12 14.46 10.81
C GLU A 368 -11.13 15.90 10.34
N ALA A 369 -10.12 16.70 10.71
CA ALA A 369 -9.95 18.08 10.26
C ALA A 369 -9.31 18.20 8.87
N ASN A 370 -8.80 17.10 8.31
CA ASN A 370 -8.16 17.12 7.01
C ASN A 370 -9.18 17.36 5.89
N GLN A 371 -8.93 18.37 5.05
CA GLN A 371 -9.87 18.80 4.01
C GLN A 371 -10.20 17.70 3.00
N ASP A 372 -9.21 16.89 2.59
CA ASP A 372 -9.44 15.81 1.63
C ASP A 372 -10.41 14.76 2.19
N ILE A 373 -10.30 14.43 3.49
CA ILE A 373 -11.21 13.49 4.17
C ILE A 373 -12.61 14.09 4.33
N VAL A 374 -12.69 15.37 4.68
CA VAL A 374 -13.95 16.10 4.79
C VAL A 374 -14.67 16.14 3.45
N ASP A 375 -13.95 16.42 2.37
CA ASP A 375 -14.49 16.46 1.01
C ASP A 375 -15.01 15.09 0.58
N ILE A 376 -14.21 14.02 0.75
CA ILE A 376 -14.65 12.65 0.44
C ILE A 376 -15.91 12.28 1.25
N LYS A 377 -15.95 12.64 2.54
CA LYS A 377 -17.13 12.38 3.40
C LYS A 377 -18.37 13.12 2.87
N ASN A 378 -18.23 14.38 2.50
CA ASN A 378 -19.32 15.19 1.98
C ASN A 378 -19.82 14.66 0.63
N ASP A 379 -18.92 14.22 -0.25
CA ASP A 379 -19.27 13.63 -1.54
C ASP A 379 -20.05 12.32 -1.37
N ILE A 380 -19.63 11.45 -0.44
CA ILE A 380 -20.37 10.23 -0.11
C ILE A 380 -21.78 10.59 0.38
N LEU A 381 -21.91 11.56 1.30
CA LEU A 381 -23.21 11.98 1.84
C LEU A 381 -24.11 12.62 0.77
N SER A 382 -23.54 13.44 -0.12
CA SER A 382 -24.29 14.05 -1.23
C SER A 382 -24.79 13.00 -2.23
N ASN A 383 -23.99 11.97 -2.52
CA ASN A 383 -24.42 10.87 -3.39
C ASN A 383 -25.59 10.09 -2.78
N ILE A 384 -25.56 9.88 -1.46
CA ILE A 384 -26.65 9.23 -0.73
C ILE A 384 -27.93 10.05 -0.82
N ASP A 385 -27.86 11.35 -0.52
CA ASP A 385 -29.03 12.23 -0.53
C ASP A 385 -29.68 12.28 -1.91
N LYS A 386 -28.87 12.33 -2.98
CA LYS A 386 -29.35 12.28 -4.37
C LYS A 386 -30.07 10.96 -4.69
N VAL A 387 -29.52 9.82 -4.29
CA VAL A 387 -30.15 8.51 -4.55
C VAL A 387 -31.43 8.32 -3.73
N ILE A 388 -31.49 8.88 -2.52
CA ILE A 388 -32.69 8.86 -1.69
C ILE A 388 -33.81 9.64 -2.41
N GLU A 389 -33.54 10.84 -2.90
CA GLU A 389 -34.49 11.66 -3.67
C GLU A 389 -35.00 10.91 -4.91
N GLU A 390 -34.09 10.41 -5.76
CA GLU A 390 -34.43 9.64 -6.97
C GLU A 390 -35.26 8.38 -6.65
N SER A 391 -34.99 7.71 -5.52
CA SER A 391 -35.71 6.51 -5.09
C SER A 391 -37.14 6.82 -4.64
N TYR A 392 -37.35 7.94 -3.94
CA TYR A 392 -38.69 8.38 -3.54
C TYR A 392 -39.51 8.88 -4.74
N GLU A 393 -38.90 9.64 -5.67
CA GLU A 393 -39.55 10.01 -6.93
C GLU A 393 -39.97 8.78 -7.74
N PHE A 394 -39.12 7.75 -7.79
CA PHE A 394 -39.47 6.48 -8.40
C PHE A 394 -40.67 5.80 -7.71
N CYS A 395 -40.71 5.83 -6.37
CA CYS A 395 -41.79 5.24 -5.58
C CYS A 395 -43.12 5.96 -5.76
N ASP A 396 -43.11 7.28 -5.96
CA ASP A 396 -44.32 8.09 -6.10
C ASP A 396 -45.19 7.64 -7.30
N ASN A 397 -44.55 7.13 -8.36
CA ASN A 397 -45.27 6.55 -9.51
C ASN A 397 -46.23 5.42 -9.13
N TYR A 398 -45.92 4.67 -8.06
CA TYR A 398 -46.77 3.57 -7.59
C TYR A 398 -47.92 4.03 -6.70
N GLN A 399 -47.94 5.28 -6.23
CA GLN A 399 -49.05 5.82 -5.44
C GLN A 399 -50.36 5.87 -6.22
N THR A 400 -50.30 5.82 -7.56
CA THR A 400 -51.47 5.63 -8.43
C THR A 400 -52.27 4.36 -8.08
N TYR A 401 -51.61 3.34 -7.53
CA TYR A 401 -52.23 2.07 -7.13
C TYR A 401 -52.75 2.07 -5.69
N SER A 402 -52.64 3.19 -4.96
CA SER A 402 -52.91 3.28 -3.51
C SER A 402 -54.29 2.82 -3.08
N TYR A 403 -55.31 3.07 -3.90
CA TYR A 403 -56.68 2.60 -3.67
C TYR A 403 -56.76 1.08 -3.43
N LEU A 404 -55.84 0.28 -3.99
CA LEU A 404 -55.85 -1.18 -3.84
C LEU A 404 -55.56 -1.64 -2.41
N TRP A 405 -54.83 -0.86 -1.61
CA TRP A 405 -54.47 -1.23 -0.24
C TRP A 405 -55.00 -0.27 0.82
N LEU A 406 -55.51 0.90 0.42
CA LEU A 406 -56.18 1.84 1.32
C LEU A 406 -57.69 1.60 1.40
N ASP A 407 -58.34 1.16 0.31
CA ASP A 407 -59.79 1.00 0.28
C ASP A 407 -60.25 -0.30 0.95
N ASP A 408 -61.40 -0.24 1.64
CA ASP A 408 -62.06 -1.42 2.18
C ASP A 408 -62.77 -2.20 1.07
N ARG A 409 -62.33 -3.45 0.88
CA ARG A 409 -62.86 -4.38 -0.13
C ARG A 409 -64.36 -4.63 0.03
N GLU A 410 -64.86 -4.77 1.26
CA GLU A 410 -66.28 -5.04 1.50
C GLU A 410 -67.14 -3.83 1.15
N GLN A 411 -66.70 -2.62 1.50
CA GLN A 411 -67.40 -1.38 1.16
C GLN A 411 -67.41 -1.15 -0.35
N TYR A 412 -66.27 -1.37 -1.01
CA TYR A 412 -66.15 -1.26 -2.46
C TYR A 412 -67.05 -2.26 -3.21
N LEU A 413 -67.22 -3.47 -2.67
CA LEU A 413 -68.17 -4.46 -3.21
C LEU A 413 -69.61 -4.03 -2.97
N ASP A 414 -69.98 -3.61 -1.76
CA ASP A 414 -71.35 -3.18 -1.43
C ASP A 414 -71.81 -1.99 -2.28
N GLN A 415 -70.91 -1.03 -2.50
CA GLN A 415 -71.13 0.09 -3.40
C GLN A 415 -71.39 -0.40 -4.84
N PHE A 416 -70.57 -1.33 -5.33
CA PHE A 416 -70.78 -1.94 -6.64
C PHE A 416 -72.11 -2.70 -6.72
N LEU A 417 -72.49 -3.46 -5.70
CA LEU A 417 -73.76 -4.20 -5.66
C LEU A 417 -74.98 -3.27 -5.62
N THR A 418 -74.85 -2.09 -5.02
CA THR A 418 -75.93 -1.12 -4.89
C THR A 418 -76.11 -0.28 -6.15
N TYR A 419 -75.03 0.15 -6.80
CA TYR A 419 -75.08 1.14 -7.91
C TYR A 419 -74.62 0.60 -9.27
N GLY A 420 -74.09 -0.62 -9.32
CA GLY A 420 -73.63 -1.27 -10.54
C GLY A 420 -72.32 -0.73 -11.12
N ARG A 421 -71.74 0.27 -10.45
CA ARG A 421 -70.48 0.94 -10.75
C ARG A 421 -69.89 1.53 -9.46
N GLN A 422 -68.62 1.91 -9.48
CA GLN A 422 -68.06 2.75 -8.43
C GLN A 422 -68.56 4.19 -8.56
N LEU A 423 -68.86 4.83 -7.43
CA LEU A 423 -69.26 6.24 -7.40
C LEU A 423 -68.04 7.11 -7.19
N ASN A 424 -68.04 8.30 -7.80
CA ASN A 424 -66.97 9.27 -7.59
C ASN A 424 -67.10 9.93 -6.20
N ASN A 425 -66.01 10.55 -5.72
CA ASN A 425 -66.00 11.24 -4.42
C ASN A 425 -67.13 12.29 -4.28
N GLU A 426 -67.42 13.04 -5.34
CA GLU A 426 -68.54 14.00 -5.34
C GLU A 426 -69.91 13.33 -5.19
N GLU A 427 -70.10 12.14 -5.77
CA GLU A 427 -71.35 11.38 -5.69
C GLU A 427 -71.54 10.72 -4.31
N LEU A 428 -70.44 10.34 -3.66
CA LEU A 428 -70.41 9.90 -2.27
C LEU A 428 -70.78 11.05 -1.31
N ASP A 429 -70.32 12.26 -1.58
CA ASP A 429 -70.68 13.46 -0.81
C ASP A 429 -72.17 13.80 -0.95
N TYR A 430 -72.73 13.72 -2.18
CA TYR A 430 -74.17 13.93 -2.41
C TYR A 430 -75.04 12.88 -1.69
N LEU A 431 -74.57 11.64 -1.59
CA LEU A 431 -75.22 10.58 -0.78
C LEU A 431 -75.20 10.91 0.71
N GLY A 432 -74.07 11.39 1.23
CA GLY A 432 -73.93 11.81 2.63
C GLY A 432 -74.81 12.99 3.00
N MET A 433 -75.10 13.89 2.05
CA MET A 433 -75.95 15.07 2.24
C MET A 433 -77.43 14.87 1.90
N ASN A 434 -77.85 13.66 1.48
CA ASN A 434 -79.20 13.37 0.96
C ASN A 434 -79.66 14.36 -0.13
N ASP A 435 -78.75 14.72 -1.05
CA ASP A 435 -79.03 15.64 -2.14
C ASP A 435 -79.93 14.96 -3.22
N PRO A 436 -80.91 15.66 -3.82
CA PRO A 436 -81.66 15.16 -4.98
C PRO A 436 -80.80 14.71 -6.18
N LEU A 437 -79.55 15.18 -6.28
CA LEU A 437 -78.56 14.75 -7.28
C LEU A 437 -77.84 13.44 -6.92
N ALA A 438 -78.10 12.86 -5.74
CA ALA A 438 -77.47 11.62 -5.33
C ALA A 438 -77.79 10.47 -6.30
N PRO A 439 -76.80 9.62 -6.64
CA PRO A 439 -77.00 8.47 -7.49
C PRO A 439 -78.08 7.55 -6.92
N LYS A 440 -78.95 7.03 -7.79
CA LYS A 440 -80.01 6.09 -7.39
C LYS A 440 -79.49 4.66 -7.43
N PRO A 441 -79.90 3.79 -6.47
CA PRO A 441 -79.54 2.38 -6.48
C PRO A 441 -79.94 1.72 -7.80
N SER A 442 -78.98 1.07 -8.46
CA SER A 442 -79.13 0.37 -9.73
C SER A 442 -78.23 -0.87 -9.70
N PRO A 443 -78.77 -2.06 -9.36
CA PRO A 443 -77.97 -3.26 -9.20
C PRO A 443 -77.16 -3.62 -10.45
N PRO A 444 -75.95 -4.18 -10.31
CA PRO A 444 -75.09 -4.57 -11.43
C PRO A 444 -75.71 -5.69 -12.27
N LYS A 445 -75.46 -5.62 -13.57
CA LYS A 445 -75.70 -6.72 -14.53
C LYS A 445 -74.44 -7.60 -14.63
N MET A 446 -74.60 -8.80 -15.17
CA MET A 446 -73.49 -9.73 -15.43
C MET A 446 -72.36 -9.10 -16.26
N GLU A 447 -72.68 -8.22 -17.20
CA GLU A 447 -71.70 -7.49 -18.02
C GLU A 447 -70.81 -6.57 -17.15
N HIS A 448 -71.38 -5.89 -16.15
CA HIS A 448 -70.62 -5.02 -15.26
C HIS A 448 -69.69 -5.81 -14.33
N PHE A 449 -70.08 -7.00 -13.88
CA PHE A 449 -69.17 -7.90 -13.16
C PHE A 449 -68.01 -8.34 -14.04
N ARG A 450 -68.29 -8.69 -15.31
CA ARG A 450 -67.25 -9.08 -16.26
C ARG A 450 -66.29 -7.93 -16.53
N GLU A 451 -66.78 -6.71 -16.75
CA GLU A 451 -65.96 -5.51 -16.92
C GLU A 451 -65.04 -5.27 -15.71
N GLN A 452 -65.55 -5.39 -14.48
CA GLN A 452 -64.73 -5.23 -13.28
C GLN A 452 -63.66 -6.33 -13.15
N ILE A 453 -64.01 -7.59 -13.42
CA ILE A 453 -63.06 -8.70 -13.41
C ILE A 453 -61.98 -8.49 -14.49
N ASP A 454 -62.38 -8.14 -15.71
CA ASP A 454 -61.46 -7.86 -16.83
C ASP A 454 -60.56 -6.65 -16.50
N ASN A 455 -61.06 -5.63 -15.80
CA ASN A 455 -60.26 -4.50 -15.32
C ASN A 455 -59.15 -4.93 -14.35
N PHE A 456 -59.46 -5.75 -13.34
CA PHE A 456 -58.45 -6.25 -12.40
C PHE A 456 -57.48 -7.26 -13.05
N GLU A 457 -57.94 -8.06 -14.03
CA GLU A 457 -57.06 -8.93 -14.82
C GLU A 457 -56.10 -8.11 -15.69
N ASN A 458 -56.59 -7.06 -16.35
CA ASN A 458 -55.75 -6.13 -17.11
C ASN A 458 -54.75 -5.40 -16.21
N LEU A 459 -55.18 -4.96 -15.03
CA LEU A 459 -54.30 -4.34 -14.03
C LEU A 459 -53.22 -5.30 -13.55
N SER A 460 -53.55 -6.57 -13.32
CA SER A 460 -52.58 -7.61 -13.00
C SER A 460 -51.54 -7.78 -14.11
N ASN A 461 -51.96 -7.79 -15.38
CA ASN A 461 -51.06 -7.87 -16.53
C ASN A 461 -50.14 -6.64 -16.62
N GLN A 462 -50.66 -5.44 -16.33
CA GLN A 462 -49.86 -4.21 -16.29
C GLN A 462 -48.78 -4.28 -15.19
N VAL A 463 -49.17 -4.67 -13.97
CA VAL A 463 -48.23 -4.83 -12.84
C VAL A 463 -47.19 -5.91 -13.12
N GLU A 464 -47.53 -6.94 -13.88
CA GLU A 464 -46.59 -7.99 -14.28
C GLU A 464 -45.46 -7.49 -15.18
N THR A 465 -45.68 -6.39 -15.93
CA THR A 465 -44.64 -5.74 -16.74
C THR A 465 -43.67 -4.84 -15.94
N ILE A 466 -43.97 -4.54 -14.67
CA ILE A 466 -43.08 -3.77 -13.79
C ILE A 466 -41.74 -4.50 -13.64
N LYS A 467 -40.65 -3.74 -13.78
CA LYS A 467 -39.28 -4.24 -13.61
C LYS A 467 -39.09 -4.85 -12.22
N GLU A 468 -38.28 -5.90 -12.13
CA GLU A 468 -38.01 -6.57 -10.86
C GLU A 468 -37.01 -5.81 -9.98
N ALA A 469 -36.15 -4.99 -10.56
CA ALA A 469 -35.23 -4.12 -9.85
C ALA A 469 -34.92 -2.87 -10.67
N GLU A 470 -34.63 -1.77 -9.98
CA GLU A 470 -34.12 -0.53 -10.58
C GLU A 470 -32.74 -0.21 -9.98
N ILE A 471 -31.81 0.29 -10.80
CA ILE A 471 -30.45 0.65 -10.37
C ILE A 471 -30.29 2.15 -10.54
N PHE A 472 -29.99 2.84 -9.43
CA PHE A 472 -29.76 4.28 -9.38
C PHE A 472 -28.25 4.56 -9.38
N ASN A 473 -27.84 5.49 -10.25
CA ASN A 473 -26.47 5.98 -10.37
C ASN A 473 -25.39 4.87 -10.45
N ASN A 474 -25.74 3.70 -10.98
CA ASN A 474 -24.91 2.48 -11.09
C ASN A 474 -24.42 1.84 -9.77
N TRP A 475 -24.70 2.43 -8.60
CA TRP A 475 -24.17 1.93 -7.33
C TRP A 475 -25.23 1.50 -6.31
N PHE A 476 -26.49 1.92 -6.48
CA PHE A 476 -27.58 1.58 -5.57
C PHE A 476 -28.68 0.80 -6.28
N LYS A 477 -29.13 -0.31 -5.70
CA LYS A 477 -30.18 -1.14 -6.27
C LYS A 477 -31.43 -1.12 -5.39
N VAL A 478 -32.59 -0.90 -5.99
CA VAL A 478 -33.89 -1.12 -5.35
C VAL A 478 -34.49 -2.42 -5.88
N ASP A 479 -34.71 -3.39 -5.00
CA ASP A 479 -35.42 -4.64 -5.31
C ASP A 479 -36.93 -4.44 -5.17
N VAL A 480 -37.63 -4.48 -6.30
CA VAL A 480 -39.07 -4.22 -6.41
C VAL A 480 -39.87 -5.52 -6.36
N ARG A 481 -39.23 -6.70 -6.43
CA ARG A 481 -39.90 -8.01 -6.43
C ARG A 481 -40.86 -8.19 -5.24
N PRO A 482 -40.50 -7.84 -3.98
CA PRO A 482 -41.40 -8.02 -2.85
C PRO A 482 -42.66 -7.15 -2.97
N PHE A 483 -42.52 -5.88 -3.36
CA PHE A 483 -43.65 -4.98 -3.64
C PHE A 483 -44.52 -5.50 -4.78
N LYS A 484 -43.94 -5.88 -5.91
CA LYS A 484 -44.66 -6.44 -7.07
C LYS A 484 -45.47 -7.67 -6.68
N GLN A 485 -44.89 -8.59 -5.92
CA GLN A 485 -45.58 -9.78 -5.43
C GLN A 485 -46.75 -9.43 -4.51
N ALA A 486 -46.56 -8.49 -3.57
CA ALA A 486 -47.61 -8.03 -2.68
C ALA A 486 -48.76 -7.37 -3.47
N LEU A 487 -48.43 -6.49 -4.41
CA LEU A 487 -49.41 -5.79 -5.26
C LEU A 487 -50.23 -6.77 -6.12
N LEU A 488 -49.58 -7.74 -6.78
CA LEU A 488 -50.28 -8.78 -7.55
C LEU A 488 -51.21 -9.62 -6.67
N ASN A 489 -50.78 -9.95 -5.45
CA ASN A 489 -51.62 -10.68 -4.50
C ASN A 489 -52.84 -9.85 -4.07
N THR A 490 -52.66 -8.55 -3.84
CA THR A 490 -53.76 -7.64 -3.53
C THR A 490 -54.74 -7.53 -4.70
N ILE A 491 -54.28 -7.32 -5.93
CA ILE A 491 -55.13 -7.30 -7.14
C ILE A 491 -55.90 -8.61 -7.30
N ARG A 492 -55.26 -9.77 -7.06
CA ARG A 492 -55.93 -11.07 -7.11
C ARG A 492 -57.04 -11.20 -6.06
N LYS A 493 -56.83 -10.69 -4.84
CA LYS A 493 -57.88 -10.66 -3.80
C LYS A 493 -59.08 -9.82 -4.25
N TRP A 494 -58.85 -8.67 -4.89
CA TRP A 494 -59.90 -7.84 -5.47
C TRP A 494 -60.67 -8.57 -6.57
N GLY A 495 -59.98 -9.17 -7.54
CA GLY A 495 -60.63 -9.95 -8.61
C GLY A 495 -61.40 -11.17 -8.09
N ASN A 496 -60.85 -11.88 -7.10
CA ASN A 496 -61.50 -13.04 -6.48
C ASN A 496 -62.76 -12.66 -5.71
N MET A 497 -62.78 -11.51 -5.04
CA MET A 497 -63.98 -11.03 -4.33
C MET A 497 -65.21 -10.96 -5.24
N PHE A 498 -65.06 -10.41 -6.45
CA PHE A 498 -66.16 -10.37 -7.44
C PHE A 498 -66.54 -11.77 -7.94
N LYS A 499 -65.55 -12.65 -8.18
CA LYS A 499 -65.77 -14.03 -8.61
C LYS A 499 -66.50 -14.85 -7.54
N ASP A 500 -66.07 -14.76 -6.28
CA ASP A 500 -66.65 -15.46 -5.14
C ASP A 500 -68.09 -15.01 -4.91
N HIS A 501 -68.37 -13.70 -4.96
CA HIS A 501 -69.73 -13.18 -4.84
C HIS A 501 -70.66 -13.74 -5.95
N LEU A 502 -70.18 -13.80 -7.20
CA LEU A 502 -70.94 -14.42 -8.30
C LEU A 502 -71.21 -15.90 -8.06
N VAL A 503 -70.18 -16.66 -7.65
CA VAL A 503 -70.31 -18.11 -7.37
C VAL A 503 -71.31 -18.36 -6.25
N THR A 504 -71.20 -17.62 -5.14
CA THR A 504 -72.14 -17.71 -4.01
C THR A 504 -73.56 -17.35 -4.44
N THR A 505 -73.75 -16.28 -5.21
CA THR A 505 -75.08 -15.87 -5.70
C THR A 505 -75.70 -16.94 -6.63
N VAL A 506 -74.91 -17.52 -7.54
CA VAL A 506 -75.37 -18.58 -8.45
C VAL A 506 -75.68 -19.86 -7.68
N THR A 507 -74.87 -20.22 -6.69
CA THR A 507 -75.07 -21.44 -5.89
C THR A 507 -76.28 -21.30 -4.97
N THR A 508 -76.45 -20.15 -4.31
CA THR A 508 -77.62 -19.88 -3.46
C THR A 508 -78.90 -19.83 -4.30
N SER A 509 -78.90 -19.15 -5.44
CA SER A 509 -80.08 -19.13 -6.32
C SER A 509 -80.43 -20.50 -6.92
N LEU A 510 -79.44 -21.34 -7.25
CA LEU A 510 -79.67 -22.73 -7.67
C LEU A 510 -80.19 -23.60 -6.53
N CYS A 511 -79.68 -23.42 -5.31
CA CYS A 511 -80.19 -24.09 -4.11
C CYS A 511 -81.63 -23.66 -3.80
N ASP A 512 -81.94 -22.37 -3.90
CA ASP A 512 -83.28 -21.84 -3.68
C ASP A 512 -84.25 -22.31 -4.76
N LEU A 513 -83.81 -22.36 -6.02
CA LEU A 513 -84.60 -22.92 -7.12
C LEU A 513 -84.84 -24.42 -6.92
N SER A 514 -83.82 -25.17 -6.49
CA SER A 514 -83.94 -26.59 -6.15
C SER A 514 -84.90 -26.81 -4.98
N ASN A 515 -84.86 -25.96 -3.96
CA ASN A 515 -85.78 -25.98 -2.82
C ASN A 515 -87.19 -25.53 -3.19
N PHE A 516 -87.36 -24.67 -4.20
CA PHE A 516 -88.67 -24.21 -4.69
C PHE A 516 -89.34 -25.20 -5.65
N ILE A 517 -88.55 -25.96 -6.42
CA ILE A 517 -89.04 -27.01 -7.34
C ILE A 517 -89.40 -28.29 -6.58
N ARG A 518 -88.88 -28.47 -5.36
CA ARG A 518 -89.12 -29.61 -4.48
C ARG A 518 -90.31 -29.36 -3.56
#